data_AF-A0A656JPW3-F1
#
_entry.id   AF-A0A656JPW3-F1
#
_cell.length_a   1.000
_cell.length_b   1.000
_cell.length_c   1.000
_cell.angle_alpha   90.00
_cell.angle_beta   90.00
_cell.angle_gamma   90.00
#
_symmetry.space_group_name_H-M   'P 1'
#
loop_
_entity.id
_entity.type
_entity.pdbx_description
1 polymer ?
#
loop_
_entity_poly.entity_id
_entity_poly.type
_entity_poly.pdbx_seq_one_letter_code
_entity_poly.pdbx_strand_id
1 'polypeptide(L)'
;MYMVMRALGEMAVHDPVSGSFSHYATRYMGPLAGFVLGWTYAFEMIIVCLADVTAFGIYMGFWFPEVPRWIWVLGIVFLIGALNLCNVKVFGETEFWLSILKVSAIVAMIVAGFGIMIFGIGSSTSGTEIGISNLWAHGGFMPNGVTGLIASFAVVMFAFGGIEIIGITAGEAKDPQRSL
;
A
#
# COMPACT_ATOMS: atom_id res chain seq x y z
N MET A 1 4.97 -12.18 -4.23
CA MET A 1 3.74 -11.47 -4.62
C MET A 1 3.18 -11.96 -5.94
N TYR A 2 3.83 -11.71 -7.10
CA TYR A 2 3.30 -12.12 -8.41
C TYR A 2 2.87 -13.60 -8.50
N MET A 3 3.74 -14.53 -8.10
CA MET A 3 3.42 -15.96 -8.11
C MET A 3 2.23 -16.32 -7.22
N VAL A 4 2.11 -15.67 -6.06
CA VAL A 4 1.00 -15.89 -5.11
C VAL A 4 -0.31 -15.36 -5.70
N MET A 5 -0.32 -14.14 -6.22
CA MET A 5 -1.50 -13.55 -6.87
C MET A 5 -1.93 -14.33 -8.10
N ARG A 6 -0.97 -14.82 -8.90
CA ARG A 6 -1.26 -15.66 -10.06
C ARG A 6 -1.90 -16.99 -9.66
N ALA A 7 -1.29 -17.71 -8.71
CA ALA A 7 -1.86 -18.97 -8.21
C ALA A 7 -3.26 -18.74 -7.62
N LEU A 8 -3.47 -17.60 -6.97
CA LEU A 8 -4.75 -17.22 -6.41
C LEU A 8 -5.80 -16.89 -7.47
N GLY A 9 -5.42 -16.17 -8.53
CA GLY A 9 -6.28 -15.95 -9.70
C GLY A 9 -6.66 -17.25 -10.39
N GLU A 10 -5.70 -18.18 -10.55
CA GLU A 10 -5.97 -19.52 -11.09
C GLU A 10 -6.98 -20.31 -10.24
N MET A 11 -6.88 -20.23 -8.90
CA MET A 11 -7.88 -20.82 -7.99
C MET A 11 -9.26 -20.15 -8.09
N ALA A 12 -9.30 -18.82 -8.21
CA ALA A 12 -10.55 -18.07 -8.32
C ALA A 12 -11.30 -18.32 -9.64
N VAL A 13 -10.57 -18.58 -10.74
CA VAL A 13 -11.17 -18.99 -12.02
C VAL A 13 -11.67 -20.43 -11.96
N HIS A 14 -10.96 -21.32 -11.26
CA HIS A 14 -11.32 -22.74 -11.19
C HIS A 14 -12.50 -23.02 -10.25
N ASP A 15 -12.59 -22.33 -9.11
CA ASP A 15 -13.70 -22.47 -8.15
C ASP A 15 -14.24 -21.07 -7.78
N PRO A 16 -15.07 -20.45 -8.63
CA PRO A 16 -15.55 -19.09 -8.43
C PRO A 16 -16.57 -19.06 -7.29
N VAL A 17 -16.06 -18.89 -6.08
CA VAL A 17 -16.84 -18.68 -4.87
C VAL A 17 -16.69 -17.23 -4.43
N SER A 18 -17.79 -16.63 -3.99
CA SER A 18 -17.82 -15.30 -3.35
C SER A 18 -17.19 -15.32 -1.94
N GLY A 19 -16.29 -16.27 -1.67
CA GLY A 19 -15.59 -16.45 -0.40
C GLY A 19 -14.22 -15.80 -0.43
N SER A 20 -13.83 -15.18 0.69
CA SER A 20 -12.46 -14.71 0.93
C SER A 20 -11.45 -15.87 0.90
N PHE A 21 -10.14 -15.59 0.85
CA PHE A 21 -9.05 -16.57 0.82
C PHE A 21 -9.12 -17.67 1.88
N SER A 22 -9.71 -17.34 3.03
CA SER A 22 -10.05 -18.29 4.10
C SER A 22 -10.89 -19.47 3.60
N HIS A 23 -11.76 -19.26 2.61
CA HIS A 23 -12.56 -20.32 1.97
C HIS A 23 -11.68 -21.30 1.17
N TYR A 24 -10.78 -20.80 0.32
CA TYR A 24 -9.84 -21.67 -0.40
C TYR A 24 -8.95 -22.46 0.57
N ALA A 25 -8.44 -21.80 1.62
CA ALA A 25 -7.66 -22.48 2.66
C ALA A 25 -8.49 -23.53 3.42
N THR A 26 -9.77 -23.25 3.71
CA THR A 26 -10.70 -24.22 4.33
C THR A 26 -10.87 -25.44 3.44
N ARG A 27 -11.07 -25.23 2.14
CA ARG A 27 -11.38 -26.29 1.18
C ARG A 27 -10.17 -27.18 0.87
N TYR A 28 -8.99 -26.60 0.69
CA TYR A 28 -7.80 -27.33 0.27
C TYR A 28 -6.87 -27.75 1.42
N MET A 29 -6.90 -27.04 2.56
CA MET A 29 -5.99 -27.28 3.70
C MET A 29 -6.74 -27.64 5.00
N GLY A 30 -8.07 -27.59 4.99
CA GLY A 30 -8.93 -27.97 6.10
C GLY A 30 -9.43 -26.80 6.95
N PRO A 31 -10.43 -27.02 7.83
CA PRO A 31 -11.13 -25.97 8.55
C PRO A 31 -10.25 -25.10 9.44
N LEU A 32 -9.24 -25.69 10.08
CA LEU A 32 -8.33 -24.96 10.97
C LEU A 32 -7.45 -23.98 10.20
N ALA A 33 -6.94 -24.36 9.02
CA ALA A 33 -6.13 -23.49 8.17
C ALA A 33 -6.94 -22.28 7.69
N GLY A 34 -8.19 -22.50 7.28
CA GLY A 34 -9.11 -21.44 6.92
C GLY A 34 -9.41 -20.47 8.05
N PHE A 35 -9.69 -21.00 9.25
CA PHE A 35 -9.95 -20.18 10.44
C PHE A 35 -8.75 -19.30 10.81
N VAL A 36 -7.55 -19.88 10.89
CA VAL A 36 -6.32 -19.14 11.23
C VAL A 36 -6.02 -18.08 10.18
N LEU A 37 -6.15 -18.40 8.89
CA LEU A 37 -5.92 -17.45 7.81
C LEU A 37 -6.92 -16.28 7.85
N GLY A 38 -8.20 -16.57 8.08
CA GLY A 38 -9.24 -15.54 8.18
C GLY A 38 -9.00 -14.57 9.33
N TRP A 39 -8.65 -15.07 10.52
CA TRP A 39 -8.31 -14.21 11.66
C TRP A 39 -7.02 -13.44 11.47
N THR A 40 -5.99 -14.08 10.90
CA THR A 40 -4.72 -13.41 10.60
C THR A 40 -4.95 -12.23 9.66
N TYR A 41 -5.77 -12.42 8.62
CA TYR A 41 -6.16 -11.37 7.70
C TYR A 41 -6.97 -10.25 8.38
N ALA A 42 -7.94 -10.60 9.23
CA ALA A 42 -8.69 -9.60 9.98
C ALA A 42 -7.80 -8.73 10.89
N PHE A 43 -6.83 -9.35 11.58
CA PHE A 43 -5.86 -8.61 12.39
C PHE A 43 -4.93 -7.74 11.55
N GLU A 44 -4.48 -8.25 10.41
CA GLU A 44 -3.66 -7.50 9.46
C GLU A 44 -4.37 -6.25 8.97
N MET A 45 -5.64 -6.35 8.55
CA MET A 45 -6.46 -5.21 8.15
C MET A 45 -6.64 -4.17 9.27
N ILE A 46 -6.81 -4.59 10.52
CA ILE A 46 -6.89 -3.67 11.68
C ILE A 46 -5.56 -2.92 11.86
N ILE A 47 -4.43 -3.64 11.79
CA ILE A 47 -3.10 -3.06 11.96
C ILE A 47 -2.79 -2.06 10.85
N VAL A 48 -3.10 -2.38 9.60
CA VAL A 48 -2.92 -1.47 8.45
C VAL A 48 -3.75 -0.19 8.64
N CYS A 49 -5.02 -0.31 9.04
CA CYS A 49 -5.87 0.84 9.32
C CYS A 49 -5.29 1.75 10.42
N LEU A 50 -4.76 1.17 11.51
CA LEU A 50 -4.09 1.94 12.56
C LEU A 50 -2.82 2.61 12.07
N ALA A 51 -2.04 1.94 11.22
CA ALA A 51 -0.83 2.49 10.62
C ALA A 51 -1.15 3.70 9.75
N ASP A 52 -2.16 3.62 8.89
CA ASP A 52 -2.57 4.71 7.99
C ASP A 52 -3.09 5.93 8.76
N VAL A 53 -3.94 5.72 9.76
CA VAL A 53 -4.46 6.82 10.60
C VAL A 53 -3.33 7.49 11.40
N THR A 54 -2.36 6.69 11.88
CA THR A 54 -1.18 7.22 12.57
C THR A 54 -0.29 8.02 11.63
N ALA A 55 -0.03 7.51 10.42
CA ALA A 55 0.75 8.20 9.40
C ALA A 55 0.10 9.53 9.01
N PHE A 56 -1.22 9.53 8.79
CA PHE A 56 -1.99 10.75 8.54
C PHE A 56 -1.83 11.77 9.68
N GLY A 57 -1.96 11.33 10.94
CA GLY A 57 -1.76 12.21 12.10
C GLY A 57 -0.35 12.79 12.20
N ILE A 58 0.68 12.02 11.84
CA ILE A 58 2.07 12.49 11.79
C ILE A 58 2.24 13.55 10.69
N TYR A 59 1.75 13.30 9.48
CA TYR A 59 1.85 14.25 8.37
C TYR A 59 1.11 15.55 8.67
N MET A 60 -0.13 15.46 9.17
CA MET A 60 -0.88 16.67 9.51
C MET A 60 -0.24 17.44 10.67
N GLY A 61 0.39 16.75 11.62
CA GLY A 61 1.18 17.40 12.67
C GLY A 61 2.46 18.08 12.15
N PHE A 62 3.04 17.61 11.05
CA PHE A 62 4.17 18.26 10.39
C PHE A 62 3.75 19.57 9.71
N TRP A 63 2.60 19.59 9.03
CA TRP A 63 2.09 20.78 8.34
C TRP A 63 1.36 21.77 9.27
N PHE A 64 0.65 21.25 10.26
CA PHE A 64 -0.16 22.01 11.23
C PHE A 64 0.27 21.68 12.67
N PRO A 65 1.46 22.12 13.09
CA PRO A 65 2.03 21.77 14.39
C PRO A 65 1.24 22.33 15.58
N GLU A 66 0.45 23.38 15.37
CA GLU A 66 -0.39 24.00 16.40
C GLU A 66 -1.62 23.15 16.76
N VAL A 67 -2.03 22.24 15.87
CA VAL A 67 -3.22 21.40 16.07
C VAL A 67 -2.82 20.07 16.71
N PRO A 68 -3.37 19.71 17.88
CA PRO A 68 -3.11 18.42 18.50
C PRO A 68 -3.40 17.23 17.56
N ARG A 69 -2.46 16.28 17.48
CA ARG A 69 -2.53 15.11 16.59
C ARG A 69 -3.81 14.29 16.74
N TRP A 70 -4.38 14.20 17.94
CA TRP A 70 -5.62 13.43 18.18
C TRP A 70 -6.82 14.00 17.41
N ILE A 71 -6.84 15.31 17.12
CA ILE A 71 -7.92 15.95 16.35
C ILE A 71 -7.89 15.45 14.90
N TRP A 72 -6.70 15.39 14.30
CA TRP A 72 -6.52 14.85 12.94
C TRP A 72 -6.90 13.38 12.85
N VAL A 73 -6.50 12.59 13.86
CA VAL A 73 -6.83 11.17 13.96
C VAL A 73 -8.35 10.95 14.07
N LEU A 74 -9.05 11.68 14.95
CA LEU A 74 -10.51 11.57 15.03
C LEU A 74 -11.18 12.08 13.75
N GLY A 75 -10.71 13.19 13.19
CA GLY A 75 -11.25 13.77 11.96
C GLY A 75 -11.23 12.79 10.79
N ILE A 76 -10.12 12.09 10.57
CA ILE A 76 -10.02 11.11 9.48
C ILE A 76 -10.91 9.88 9.72
N VAL A 77 -11.01 9.42 10.97
CA VAL A 77 -11.90 8.29 11.33
C VAL A 77 -13.37 8.65 11.08
N PHE A 78 -13.81 9.83 11.51
CA PHE A 78 -15.18 10.28 11.25
C PHE A 78 -15.45 10.51 9.76
N LEU A 79 -14.47 11.05 9.02
CA LEU A 79 -14.58 11.25 7.57
C LEU A 79 -14.75 9.90 6.84
N ILE A 80 -13.90 8.92 7.15
CA ILE A 80 -14.01 7.57 6.57
C ILE A 80 -15.33 6.92 6.95
N GLY A 81 -15.74 7.02 8.23
CA GLY A 81 -17.03 6.53 8.69
C GLY A 81 -18.21 7.15 7.97
N ALA A 82 -18.15 8.46 7.67
CA ALA A 82 -19.17 9.15 6.89
C ALA A 82 -19.15 8.72 5.41
N LEU A 83 -17.98 8.57 4.80
CA LEU A 83 -17.83 8.08 3.43
C LEU A 83 -18.37 6.66 3.26
N ASN A 84 -18.21 5.80 4.27
CA ASN A 84 -18.79 4.45 4.27
C ASN A 84 -20.32 4.45 4.23
N LEU A 85 -20.98 5.56 4.57
CA LEU A 85 -22.43 5.73 4.46
C LEU A 85 -22.85 6.32 3.09
N CYS A 86 -21.91 6.78 2.27
CA CYS A 86 -22.17 7.32 0.94
C CYS A 86 -22.37 6.20 -0.11
N ASN A 87 -23.02 6.55 -1.21
CA ASN A 87 -23.30 5.61 -2.31
C ASN A 87 -21.99 5.12 -2.96
N VAL A 88 -21.83 3.80 -3.07
CA VAL A 88 -20.69 3.08 -3.68
C VAL A 88 -20.24 3.62 -5.04
N LYS A 89 -21.15 4.23 -5.82
CA LYS A 89 -20.79 4.84 -7.11
C LYS A 89 -19.86 6.06 -6.96
N VAL A 90 -20.09 6.89 -5.93
CA VAL A 90 -19.27 8.10 -5.67
C VAL A 90 -17.87 7.70 -5.21
N PHE A 91 -17.75 6.59 -4.50
CA PHE A 91 -16.47 6.04 -4.05
C PHE A 91 -15.57 5.68 -5.24
N GLY A 92 -16.09 4.90 -6.19
CA GLY A 92 -15.31 4.48 -7.37
C GLY A 92 -14.85 5.65 -8.25
N GLU A 93 -15.69 6.66 -8.46
CA GLU A 93 -15.29 7.87 -9.20
C GLU A 93 -14.20 8.65 -8.45
N THR A 94 -14.34 8.81 -7.14
CA THR A 94 -13.33 9.52 -6.30
C THR A 94 -11.99 8.80 -6.31
N GLU A 95 -12.00 7.48 -6.20
CA GLU A 95 -10.80 6.64 -6.23
C GLU A 95 -10.06 6.74 -7.56
N PHE A 96 -10.79 6.79 -8.67
CA PHE A 96 -10.21 6.98 -10.01
C PHE A 96 -9.45 8.31 -10.11
N TRP A 97 -10.07 9.42 -9.68
CA TRP A 97 -9.42 10.73 -9.69
C TRP A 97 -8.21 10.81 -8.75
N LEU A 98 -8.33 10.25 -7.54
CA LEU A 98 -7.21 10.17 -6.60
C LEU A 98 -6.07 9.31 -7.13
N SER A 99 -6.36 8.26 -7.90
CA SER A 99 -5.35 7.42 -8.52
C SER A 99 -4.58 8.16 -9.62
N ILE A 100 -5.27 8.95 -10.45
CA ILE A 100 -4.62 9.84 -11.42
C ILE A 100 -3.68 10.82 -10.70
N LEU A 101 -4.15 11.43 -9.61
CA LEU A 101 -3.33 12.34 -8.80
C LEU A 101 -2.08 11.62 -8.28
N LYS A 102 -2.21 10.43 -7.68
CA LYS A 102 -1.09 9.63 -7.15
C LYS A 102 -0.05 9.33 -8.22
N VAL A 103 -0.48 8.84 -9.39
CA VAL A 103 0.42 8.51 -10.50
C VAL A 103 1.12 9.77 -11.01
N SER A 104 0.37 10.86 -11.19
CA SER A 104 0.95 12.14 -11.63
C SER A 104 1.99 12.67 -10.64
N ALA A 105 1.76 12.53 -9.33
CA ALA A 105 2.69 12.95 -8.29
C ALA A 105 3.99 12.12 -8.33
N ILE A 106 3.90 10.80 -8.52
CA ILE A 106 5.08 9.93 -8.67
C ILE A 106 5.91 10.35 -9.89
N VAL A 107 5.26 10.55 -11.04
CA VAL A 107 5.93 11.01 -12.26
C VAL A 107 6.58 12.38 -12.05
N ALA A 108 5.87 13.32 -11.42
CA ALA A 108 6.40 14.63 -11.10
C ALA A 108 7.61 14.55 -10.17
N MET A 109 7.59 13.71 -9.13
CA MET A 109 8.73 13.51 -8.24
C MET A 109 9.94 12.92 -8.96
N ILE A 110 9.74 11.96 -9.87
CA ILE A 110 10.82 11.37 -10.67
C ILE A 110 11.46 12.43 -11.57
N VAL A 111 10.63 13.18 -12.31
CA VAL A 111 11.10 14.24 -13.22
C VAL A 111 11.79 15.36 -12.43
N ALA A 112 11.24 15.77 -11.30
CA ALA A 112 11.84 16.77 -10.42
C ALA A 112 13.19 16.29 -9.85
N GLY A 113 13.29 15.01 -9.44
CA GLY A 113 14.54 14.41 -8.97
C GLY A 113 15.63 14.42 -10.04
N PHE A 114 15.30 14.04 -11.28
CA PHE A 114 16.23 14.17 -12.42
C PHE A 114 16.58 15.63 -12.71
N GLY A 115 15.61 16.54 -12.64
CA GLY A 115 15.82 17.98 -12.81
C GLY A 115 16.82 18.52 -11.78
N ILE A 116 16.64 18.19 -10.50
CA ILE A 116 17.55 18.56 -9.41
C ILE A 116 18.96 18.02 -9.68
N MET A 117 19.08 16.77 -10.15
CA MET A 117 20.36 16.16 -10.47
C MET A 117 21.09 16.82 -11.65
N ILE A 118 20.35 17.19 -12.71
CA ILE A 118 20.94 17.80 -13.92
C ILE A 118 21.26 19.28 -13.72
N PHE A 119 20.37 20.03 -13.08
CA PHE A 119 20.51 21.48 -12.90
C PHE A 119 21.24 21.88 -11.61
N GLY A 120 21.58 20.92 -10.74
CA GLY A 120 22.31 21.18 -9.48
C GLY A 120 21.54 22.08 -8.49
N ILE A 121 20.20 22.09 -8.57
CA ILE A 121 19.35 22.93 -7.72
C ILE A 121 19.41 22.39 -6.28
N GLY A 122 20.15 23.07 -5.40
CA GLY A 122 20.33 22.67 -4.00
C GLY A 122 21.77 22.32 -3.60
N SER A 123 22.70 22.23 -4.56
CA SER A 123 24.12 21.94 -4.28
C SER A 123 24.82 23.04 -3.45
N SER A 124 24.23 24.24 -3.36
CA SER A 124 24.84 25.42 -2.74
C SER A 124 24.61 25.55 -1.23
N THR A 125 23.61 24.85 -0.65
CA THR A 125 23.09 25.20 0.69
C THR A 125 23.48 24.23 1.79
N SER A 126 23.88 22.98 1.48
CA SER A 126 23.92 21.92 2.51
C SER A 126 25.13 20.99 2.51
N GLY A 127 26.15 21.20 1.66
CA GLY A 127 27.30 20.28 1.56
C GLY A 127 26.94 18.84 1.18
N THR A 128 25.72 18.61 0.71
CA THR A 128 25.24 17.30 0.24
C THR A 128 25.58 17.20 -1.23
N GLU A 129 26.51 16.31 -1.59
CA GLU A 129 26.80 16.05 -3.00
C GLU A 129 25.54 15.50 -3.67
N ILE A 130 24.98 16.23 -4.62
CA ILE A 130 23.85 15.76 -5.44
C ILE A 130 24.47 15.03 -6.64
N GLY A 131 24.31 13.71 -6.71
CA GLY A 131 24.90 12.92 -7.80
C GLY A 131 24.71 11.42 -7.66
N ILE A 132 24.96 10.71 -8.76
CA ILE A 132 24.89 9.24 -8.86
C ILE A 132 25.83 8.55 -7.85
N SER A 133 26.89 9.25 -7.42
CA SER A 133 27.79 8.80 -6.35
C SER A 133 27.06 8.44 -5.05
N ASN A 134 25.89 9.04 -4.75
CA ASN A 134 25.08 8.69 -3.58
C ASN A 134 24.66 7.22 -3.52
N LEU A 135 24.64 6.52 -4.66
CA LEU A 135 24.31 5.10 -4.69
C LEU A 135 25.34 4.22 -3.95
N TRP A 136 26.56 4.72 -3.74
CA TRP A 136 27.62 3.99 -3.02
C TRP A 136 28.43 4.84 -2.03
N ALA A 137 28.28 6.17 -2.03
CA ALA A 137 29.05 7.07 -1.17
C ALA A 137 28.71 6.89 0.33
N HIS A 138 27.50 6.45 0.66
CA HIS A 138 27.01 6.32 2.04
C HIS A 138 27.18 4.89 2.59
N GLY A 139 28.41 4.35 2.50
CA GLY A 139 28.73 3.00 3.01
C GLY A 139 28.58 1.87 1.99
N GLY A 140 28.67 2.18 0.69
CA GLY A 140 28.56 1.20 -0.40
C GLY A 140 27.12 0.85 -0.76
N PHE A 141 26.95 -0.19 -1.59
CA PHE A 141 25.61 -0.65 -2.03
C PHE A 141 24.80 -1.35 -0.92
N MET A 142 25.49 -1.94 0.07
CA MET A 142 24.87 -2.62 1.21
C MET A 142 25.43 -2.09 2.54
N PRO A 143 25.12 -0.84 2.92
CA PRO A 143 25.67 -0.23 4.13
C PRO A 143 25.24 -0.92 5.42
N ASN A 144 24.06 -1.54 5.42
CA ASN A 144 23.52 -2.34 6.52
C ASN A 144 23.74 -3.86 6.34
N GLY A 145 24.60 -4.25 5.39
CA GLY A 145 24.91 -5.66 5.08
C GLY A 145 23.69 -6.49 4.65
N VAL A 146 23.84 -7.82 4.72
CA VAL A 146 22.79 -8.78 4.35
C VAL A 146 21.58 -8.67 5.28
N THR A 147 21.78 -8.35 6.55
CA THR A 147 20.67 -8.16 7.50
C THR A 147 19.79 -6.98 7.10
N GLY A 148 20.37 -5.86 6.64
CA GLY A 148 19.62 -4.73 6.11
C GLY A 148 18.85 -5.07 4.83
N LEU A 149 19.44 -5.89 3.96
CA LEU A 149 18.76 -6.41 2.77
C LEU A 149 17.54 -7.28 3.15
N ILE A 150 17.68 -8.15 4.15
CA ILE A 150 16.56 -8.98 4.62
C ILE A 150 15.48 -8.11 5.26
N ALA A 151 15.87 -7.12 6.07
CA ALA A 151 14.93 -6.19 6.70
C ALA A 151 14.15 -5.34 5.68
N SER A 152 14.78 -4.95 4.56
CA SER A 152 14.09 -4.19 3.51
C SER A 152 12.97 -4.98 2.84
N PHE A 153 13.09 -6.32 2.74
CA PHE A 153 12.00 -7.15 2.24
C PHE A 153 10.73 -7.03 3.07
N ALA A 154 10.82 -6.87 4.40
CA ALA A 154 9.64 -6.68 5.23
C ALA A 154 8.91 -5.37 4.88
N VAL A 155 9.65 -4.28 4.68
CA VAL A 155 9.09 -2.99 4.25
C VAL A 155 8.48 -3.08 2.87
N VAL A 156 9.16 -3.75 1.94
CA VAL A 156 8.66 -3.97 0.57
C VAL A 156 7.38 -4.81 0.60
N MET A 157 7.35 -5.91 1.36
CA MET A 157 6.15 -6.74 1.50
C MET A 157 4.97 -5.95 2.06
N PHE A 158 5.20 -5.10 3.06
CA PHE A 158 4.18 -4.20 3.60
C PHE A 158 3.67 -3.21 2.53
N ALA A 159 4.56 -2.60 1.74
CA ALA A 159 4.18 -1.67 0.68
C ALA A 159 3.39 -2.30 -0.47
N PHE A 160 3.51 -3.62 -0.67
CA PHE A 160 2.72 -4.40 -1.63
C PHE A 160 1.45 -5.03 -1.00
N GLY A 161 1.19 -4.78 0.29
CA GLY A 161 -0.07 -5.15 0.94
C GLY A 161 -1.26 -4.44 0.29
N GLY A 162 -2.42 -5.07 0.33
CA GLY A 162 -3.66 -4.59 -0.28
C GLY A 162 -3.88 -5.03 -1.73
N ILE A 163 -2.86 -5.54 -2.45
CA ILE A 163 -3.03 -6.07 -3.81
C ILE A 163 -3.95 -7.30 -3.81
N GLU A 164 -3.97 -8.04 -2.72
CA GLU A 164 -4.87 -9.17 -2.51
C GLU A 164 -6.34 -8.75 -2.60
N ILE A 165 -6.71 -7.52 -2.25
CA ILE A 165 -8.10 -7.04 -2.33
C ILE A 165 -8.60 -7.13 -3.78
N ILE A 166 -7.74 -6.86 -4.78
CA ILE A 166 -8.06 -7.00 -6.20
C ILE A 166 -8.48 -8.45 -6.51
N GLY A 167 -7.78 -9.43 -5.95
CA GLY A 167 -8.11 -10.85 -6.13
C GLY A 167 -9.46 -11.24 -5.51
N ILE A 168 -9.84 -10.64 -4.38
CA ILE A 168 -11.16 -10.85 -3.76
C ILE A 168 -12.26 -10.20 -4.61
N THR A 169 -12.10 -8.93 -4.95
CA THR A 169 -13.08 -8.18 -5.73
C THR A 169 -13.29 -8.75 -7.13
N ALA A 170 -12.23 -9.29 -7.74
CA ALA A 170 -12.34 -9.94 -9.04
C ALA A 170 -13.16 -11.24 -9.00
N GLY A 171 -13.20 -11.95 -7.86
CA GLY A 171 -14.10 -13.08 -7.64
C GLY A 171 -15.58 -12.68 -7.55
N GLU A 172 -15.87 -11.42 -7.23
CA GLU A 172 -17.23 -10.84 -7.19
C GLU A 172 -17.61 -10.13 -8.49
N ALA A 173 -16.71 -10.07 -9.48
CA ALA A 173 -16.99 -9.46 -10.77
C ALA A 173 -18.08 -10.24 -11.51
N LYS A 174 -18.94 -9.51 -12.23
CA LYS A 174 -20.08 -10.06 -12.97
C LYS A 174 -19.69 -11.10 -14.04
N ASP A 175 -18.43 -11.09 -14.45
CA ASP A 175 -17.82 -12.05 -15.37
C ASP A 175 -16.31 -12.22 -15.03
N PRO A 176 -15.97 -13.17 -14.13
CA PRO A 176 -14.59 -13.34 -13.62
C PRO A 176 -13.60 -13.73 -14.72
N GLN A 177 -14.02 -14.52 -15.72
CA GLN A 177 -13.14 -15.01 -16.80
C GLN A 177 -12.69 -13.92 -17.78
N ARG A 178 -13.41 -12.80 -17.84
CA ARG A 178 -13.09 -11.68 -18.75
C ARG A 178 -12.43 -10.50 -18.03
N SER A 179 -12.49 -10.47 -16.71
CA SER A 179 -12.06 -9.35 -15.87
C SER A 179 -10.74 -9.61 -15.11
N LEU A 180 -10.30 -10.87 -15.08
CA LEU A 180 -9.01 -11.36 -14.54
C LEU A 180 -8.03 -11.65 -15.67
#